data_AF-A0A1Y3B018-F1
#
_entry.id   AF-A0A1Y3B018-F1
#
_cell.length_a   1.000
_cell.length_b   1.000
_cell.length_c   1.000
_cell.angle_alpha   90.00
_cell.angle_beta   90.00
_cell.angle_gamma   90.00
#
_symmetry.space_group_name_H-M   'P 1'
#
loop_
_entity.id
_entity.type
_entity.pdbx_description
1 polymer ?
#
loop_
_entity_poly.entity_id
_entity_poly.type
_entity_poly.pdbx_seq_one_letter_code
_entity_poly.pdbx_strand_id
1 'polypeptide(L)'
;MNLAITLKSATYLQKEFSSDEIKSILKNDIVFSFRTHKPFALLLFIHDVHKNFIQIHIADGTNVVLIYNFHQKIIVRKIDIGKILTNGHPVQIKIAHQQNHTLFTANKDFVVIPLMKAMKDNRESSSDTSLIEIENDQMIGFKSTVSKNQMFIGGIESSELIHSIPGFIGCIQGLMIGEQLLDLKQWATEIKEQNTTKSDHIKVGCKMLCDDMPCNNGGTCTEDWEHESTICD
;
A
#
# COMPACT_ATOMS: atom_id res chain seq x y z
N MET A 1 -20.39 0.43 -9.25
CA MET A 1 -19.17 0.65 -10.06
C MET A 1 -18.04 -0.15 -9.44
N ASN A 2 -17.34 -0.98 -10.22
CA ASN A 2 -16.27 -1.83 -9.70
C ASN A 2 -14.95 -1.03 -9.67
N LEU A 3 -14.51 -0.61 -8.49
CA LEU A 3 -13.35 0.28 -8.26
C LEU A 3 -12.11 -0.51 -7.82
N ALA A 4 -11.92 -1.64 -8.49
CA ALA A 4 -10.81 -2.54 -8.27
C ALA A 4 -9.84 -2.47 -9.44
N ILE A 5 -8.59 -2.79 -9.17
CA ILE A 5 -7.53 -2.96 -10.16
C ILE A 5 -6.76 -4.24 -9.86
N THR A 6 -6.07 -4.75 -10.86
CA THR A 6 -5.11 -5.84 -10.77
C THR A 6 -3.76 -5.39 -11.31
N LEU A 7 -2.70 -5.59 -10.52
CA LEU A 7 -1.31 -5.46 -10.95
C LEU A 7 -0.81 -6.87 -11.28
N LYS A 8 -0.54 -7.13 -12.56
CA LYS A 8 -0.20 -8.47 -13.09
C LYS A 8 1.26 -8.85 -12.86
N SER A 9 2.13 -7.85 -12.81
CA SER A 9 3.56 -7.96 -12.52
C SER A 9 4.01 -6.76 -11.69
N ALA A 10 5.30 -6.63 -11.41
CA ALA A 10 5.85 -5.49 -10.68
C ALA A 10 5.61 -4.19 -11.47
N THR A 11 4.62 -3.41 -11.03
CA THR A 11 4.24 -2.10 -11.56
C THR A 11 3.56 -1.30 -10.45
N TYR A 12 3.12 -0.08 -10.73
CA TYR A 12 2.47 0.77 -9.72
C TYR A 12 1.56 1.83 -10.34
N LEU A 13 0.61 2.32 -9.54
CA LEU A 13 -0.07 3.58 -9.80
C LEU A 13 0.61 4.70 -9.02
N GLN A 14 0.66 5.89 -9.61
CA GLN A 14 1.19 7.09 -8.99
C GLN A 14 0.25 8.27 -9.25
N LYS A 15 -0.02 9.07 -8.22
CA LYS A 15 -0.76 10.33 -8.35
C LYS A 15 -0.10 11.42 -7.50
N GLU A 16 -0.03 12.62 -8.06
CA GLU A 16 0.42 13.82 -7.34
C GLU A 16 -0.78 14.58 -6.78
N PHE A 17 -0.59 15.22 -5.63
CA PHE A 17 -1.63 15.95 -4.90
C PHE A 17 -1.17 17.37 -4.58
N SER A 18 -2.12 18.28 -4.41
CA SER A 18 -1.83 19.58 -3.80
C SER A 18 -1.40 19.41 -2.34
N SER A 19 -0.78 20.45 -1.79
CA SER A 19 -0.35 20.47 -0.39
C SER A 19 -1.50 20.29 0.60
N ASP A 20 -2.72 20.73 0.27
CA ASP A 20 -3.87 20.60 1.16
C ASP A 20 -4.50 19.21 1.06
N GLU A 21 -4.58 18.65 -0.15
CA GLU A 21 -5.05 17.28 -0.37
C GLU A 21 -4.16 16.27 0.34
N ILE A 22 -2.83 16.34 0.19
CA ILE A 22 -1.95 15.36 0.83
C ILE A 22 -1.99 15.44 2.36
N LYS A 23 -2.10 16.66 2.90
CA LYS A 23 -2.25 16.87 4.35
C LYS A 23 -3.57 16.30 4.85
N SER A 24 -4.64 16.45 4.06
CA SER A 24 -5.93 15.83 4.35
C SER A 24 -5.82 14.30 4.32
N ILE A 25 -5.20 13.74 3.28
CA ILE A 25 -5.02 12.29 3.12
C ILE A 25 -4.27 11.69 4.31
N LEU A 26 -3.15 12.31 4.73
CA LEU A 26 -2.33 11.83 5.84
C LEU A 26 -3.02 11.89 7.22
N LYS A 27 -4.12 12.64 7.34
CA LYS A 27 -4.87 12.82 8.60
C LYS A 27 -6.21 12.07 8.65
N ASN A 28 -6.65 11.53 7.52
CA ASN A 28 -7.93 10.86 7.40
C ASN A 28 -7.81 9.34 7.52
N ASP A 29 -8.96 8.70 7.76
CA ASP A 29 -9.05 7.24 7.74
C ASP A 29 -8.66 6.69 6.37
N ILE A 30 -7.95 5.57 6.36
CA ILE A 30 -7.57 4.87 5.12
C ILE A 30 -8.15 3.47 5.17
N VAL A 31 -8.93 3.09 4.17
CA VAL A 31 -9.51 1.75 4.04
C VAL A 31 -9.25 1.24 2.65
N PHE A 32 -8.81 -0.01 2.50
CA PHE A 32 -8.78 -0.72 1.23
C PHE A 32 -8.80 -2.22 1.47
N SER A 33 -8.98 -3.00 0.43
CA SER A 33 -8.79 -4.46 0.49
C SER A 33 -7.91 -4.93 -0.64
N PHE A 34 -7.18 -6.02 -0.40
CA PHE A 34 -6.32 -6.63 -1.40
C PHE A 34 -6.48 -8.16 -1.45
N ARG A 35 -6.03 -8.75 -2.55
CA ARG A 35 -5.92 -10.21 -2.76
C ARG A 35 -4.59 -10.50 -3.44
N THR A 36 -3.80 -11.43 -2.93
CA THR A 36 -2.49 -11.76 -3.51
C THR A 36 -2.03 -13.16 -3.09
N HIS A 37 -1.00 -13.66 -3.79
CA HIS A 37 -0.20 -14.81 -3.39
C HIS A 37 1.26 -14.44 -3.05
N LYS A 38 1.61 -13.15 -3.06
CA LYS A 38 2.98 -12.67 -2.81
C LYS A 38 3.24 -12.46 -1.32
N PRO A 39 4.23 -13.15 -0.72
CA PRO A 39 4.51 -13.07 0.73
C PRO A 39 5.17 -11.76 1.17
N PHE A 40 5.76 -11.00 0.25
CA PHE A 40 6.43 -9.74 0.54
C PHE A 40 6.12 -8.74 -0.58
N ALA A 41 5.48 -7.62 -0.26
CA ALA A 41 5.01 -6.67 -1.25
C ALA A 41 4.63 -5.30 -0.66
N LEU A 42 5.03 -4.21 -1.32
CA LEU A 42 4.57 -2.85 -1.00
C LEU A 42 3.12 -2.63 -1.46
N LEU A 43 2.20 -2.32 -0.54
CA LEU A 43 0.79 -2.09 -0.87
C LEU A 43 0.51 -0.62 -1.17
N LEU A 44 0.91 0.26 -0.26
CA LEU A 44 0.61 1.68 -0.30
C LEU A 44 1.78 2.46 0.27
N PHE A 45 2.16 3.54 -0.43
CA PHE A 45 3.12 4.50 0.07
C PHE A 45 2.63 5.92 -0.24
N ILE A 46 2.45 6.73 0.80
CA ILE A 46 2.00 8.12 0.70
C ILE A 46 3.09 8.97 1.33
N HIS A 47 3.51 10.05 0.67
CA HIS A 47 4.47 10.98 1.25
C HIS A 47 4.23 12.42 0.82
N ASP A 48 4.70 13.37 1.63
CA ASP A 48 4.68 14.80 1.35
C ASP A 48 6.10 15.40 1.22
N VAL A 49 6.15 16.65 0.78
CA VAL A 49 7.41 17.41 0.63
C VAL A 49 8.20 17.60 1.94
N HIS A 50 7.58 17.37 3.11
CA HIS A 50 8.19 17.53 4.42
C HIS A 50 8.68 16.20 5.02
N LYS A 51 8.69 15.12 4.23
CA LYS A 51 9.05 13.76 4.67
C LYS A 51 8.06 13.15 5.67
N ASN A 52 6.82 13.63 5.69
CA ASN A 52 5.73 12.89 6.31
C ASN A 52 5.32 11.76 5.37
N PHE A 53 5.14 10.55 5.88
CA PHE A 53 4.79 9.40 5.09
C PHE A 53 3.96 8.37 5.85
N ILE A 54 3.25 7.55 5.07
CA ILE A 54 2.58 6.33 5.51
C ILE A 54 2.99 5.23 4.52
N GLN A 55 3.55 4.14 5.05
CA GLN A 55 3.89 2.95 4.28
C GLN A 55 3.12 1.75 4.83
N ILE A 56 2.47 0.99 3.95
CA ILE A 56 1.81 -0.26 4.27
C ILE A 56 2.35 -1.34 3.34
N HIS A 57 2.82 -2.45 3.90
CA HIS A 57 3.34 -3.58 3.12
C HIS A 57 3.08 -4.92 3.80
N ILE A 58 3.16 -5.99 3.00
CA ILE A 58 3.08 -7.37 3.48
C ILE A 58 4.49 -7.83 3.86
N ALA A 59 4.62 -8.48 5.03
CA ALA A 59 5.84 -9.09 5.50
C ALA A 59 5.64 -10.58 5.82
N ASP A 60 6.54 -11.44 5.30
CA ASP A 60 6.61 -12.88 5.59
C ASP A 60 5.30 -13.66 5.32
N GLY A 61 4.42 -13.15 4.44
CA GLY A 61 3.16 -13.78 4.02
C GLY A 61 2.06 -13.88 5.09
N THR A 62 2.36 -13.55 6.34
CA THR A 62 1.47 -13.67 7.50
C THR A 62 1.22 -12.33 8.20
N ASN A 63 1.99 -11.31 7.83
CA ASN A 63 1.98 -10.04 8.52
C ASN A 63 1.70 -8.87 7.59
N VAL A 64 1.08 -7.84 8.16
CA VAL A 64 0.98 -6.52 7.54
C VAL A 64 1.68 -5.51 8.44
N VAL A 65 2.53 -4.69 7.83
CA VAL A 65 3.36 -3.71 8.52
C VAL A 65 2.96 -2.31 8.11
N LEU A 66 2.70 -1.46 9.10
CA LEU A 66 2.50 -0.03 8.99
C LEU A 66 3.76 0.70 9.50
N ILE A 67 4.32 1.57 8.66
CA ILE A 67 5.40 2.48 9.03
C ILE A 67 4.91 3.92 8.82
N TYR A 68 5.11 4.78 9.82
CA TYR A 68 4.63 6.17 9.76
C TYR A 68 5.42 7.09 10.69
N ASN A 69 5.30 8.39 10.47
CA ASN A 69 5.89 9.40 11.34
C ASN A 69 5.04 9.66 12.60
N PHE A 70 5.71 9.85 13.72
CA PHE A 70 5.12 10.33 14.97
C PHE A 70 6.06 11.34 15.61
N HIS A 71 5.76 12.63 15.42
CA HIS A 71 6.72 13.70 15.75
C HIS A 71 8.07 13.41 15.07
N GLN A 72 9.19 13.56 15.78
CA GLN A 72 10.54 13.33 15.24
C GLN A 72 10.93 11.83 15.21
N LYS A 73 9.99 10.91 15.40
CA LYS A 73 10.24 9.46 15.42
C LYS A 73 9.51 8.77 14.27
N ILE A 74 10.05 7.64 13.85
CA ILE A 74 9.38 6.70 12.95
C ILE A 74 8.86 5.53 13.79
N ILE A 75 7.60 5.17 13.60
CA ILE A 75 6.96 4.06 14.29
C ILE A 75 6.70 2.94 13.28
N VAL A 76 7.14 1.73 13.61
CA VAL A 76 6.86 0.49 12.87
C VAL A 76 5.89 -0.35 13.70
N ARG A 77 4.78 -0.77 13.10
CA ARG A 77 3.76 -1.61 13.75
C ARG A 77 3.36 -2.76 12.83
N LYS A 78 3.34 -3.96 13.40
CA LYS A 78 3.11 -5.22 12.70
C LYS A 78 1.84 -5.86 13.27
N ILE A 79 0.95 -6.32 12.40
CA ILE A 79 -0.15 -7.22 12.75
C ILE A 79 0.20 -8.59 12.18
N ASP A 80 0.35 -9.58 13.05
CA ASP A 80 0.39 -10.99 12.67
C ASP A 80 -1.03 -11.52 12.64
N ILE A 81 -1.45 -12.07 11.51
CA ILE A 81 -2.81 -12.55 11.31
C ILE A 81 -2.91 -14.06 11.64
N GLY A 82 -1.78 -14.70 11.99
CA GLY A 82 -1.72 -16.09 12.45
C GLY A 82 -2.03 -17.14 11.39
N LYS A 83 -2.26 -16.71 10.15
CA LYS A 83 -2.56 -17.55 8.98
C LYS A 83 -1.98 -16.88 7.72
N ILE A 84 -1.79 -17.68 6.67
CA ILE A 84 -1.31 -17.19 5.38
C ILE A 84 -2.30 -16.15 4.85
N LEU A 85 -1.82 -14.92 4.67
CA LEU A 85 -2.57 -13.80 4.07
C LEU A 85 -2.60 -13.86 2.55
N THR A 86 -1.67 -14.63 2.00
CA THR A 86 -1.33 -14.64 0.59
C THR A 86 -1.84 -15.91 -0.06
N ASN A 87 -3.09 -16.25 0.24
CA ASN A 87 -3.82 -17.40 -0.28
C ASN A 87 -4.91 -16.99 -1.30
N GLY A 88 -4.85 -15.76 -1.79
CA GLY A 88 -5.84 -15.23 -2.73
C GLY A 88 -7.17 -14.83 -2.09
N HIS A 89 -7.39 -15.01 -0.78
CA HIS A 89 -8.59 -14.48 -0.12
C HIS A 89 -8.49 -12.97 0.15
N PRO A 90 -9.63 -12.26 0.24
CA PRO A 90 -9.64 -10.84 0.58
C PRO A 90 -9.06 -10.54 1.96
N VAL A 91 -8.14 -9.59 2.02
CA VAL A 91 -7.63 -8.97 3.24
C VAL A 91 -8.02 -7.50 3.23
N GLN A 92 -8.75 -7.05 4.25
CA GLN A 92 -9.10 -5.65 4.44
C GLN A 92 -8.11 -4.98 5.38
N ILE A 93 -7.61 -3.81 4.98
CA ILE A 93 -6.79 -2.94 5.80
C ILE A 93 -7.59 -1.69 6.16
N LYS A 94 -7.52 -1.28 7.42
CA LYS A 94 -8.11 -0.04 7.92
C LYS A 94 -7.16 0.67 8.88
N ILE A 95 -6.89 1.94 8.62
CA ILE A 95 -6.28 2.89 9.55
C ILE A 95 -7.39 3.85 9.97
N ALA A 96 -7.80 3.78 11.24
CA ALA A 96 -8.90 4.59 11.77
C ALA A 96 -8.41 5.56 12.83
N HIS A 97 -8.55 6.86 12.60
CA HIS A 97 -8.19 7.90 13.55
C HIS A 97 -9.31 8.07 14.57
N GLN A 98 -8.97 7.89 15.84
CA GLN A 98 -9.83 8.17 16.99
C GLN A 98 -9.37 9.46 17.66
N GLN A 99 -10.10 9.92 18.68
CA GLN A 99 -9.81 11.19 19.35
C GLN A 99 -8.38 11.28 19.94
N ASN A 100 -7.82 10.16 20.42
CA ASN A 100 -6.51 10.13 21.10
C ASN A 100 -5.57 9.01 20.62
N HIS A 101 -6.01 8.17 19.70
CA HIS A 101 -5.23 7.05 19.17
C HIS A 101 -5.62 6.75 17.72
N THR A 102 -4.82 5.94 17.06
CA THR A 102 -5.16 5.37 15.77
C THR A 102 -5.33 3.86 15.93
N LEU A 103 -6.30 3.28 15.23
CA LEU A 103 -6.51 1.84 15.15
C LEU A 103 -5.99 1.35 13.80
N PHE A 104 -4.94 0.55 13.81
CA PHE A 104 -4.50 -0.18 12.62
C PHE A 104 -5.12 -1.56 12.67
N THR A 105 -5.96 -1.88 11.68
CA THR A 105 -6.73 -3.12 11.60
C THR A 105 -6.39 -3.84 10.31
N ALA A 106 -6.25 -5.15 10.41
CA ALA A 106 -6.22 -6.05 9.27
C ALA A 106 -7.24 -7.16 9.50
N ASN A 107 -8.29 -7.19 8.67
CA ASN A 107 -9.50 -7.98 8.87
C ASN A 107 -10.15 -7.72 10.24
N LYS A 108 -9.96 -8.62 11.21
CA LYS A 108 -10.51 -8.54 12.57
C LYS A 108 -9.44 -8.24 13.61
N ASP A 109 -8.17 -8.45 13.25
CA ASP A 109 -7.02 -8.26 14.13
C ASP A 109 -6.61 -6.79 14.07
N PHE A 110 -6.23 -6.23 15.22
CA PHE A 110 -5.88 -4.82 15.30
C PHE A 110 -4.81 -4.54 16.33
N VAL A 111 -4.14 -3.41 16.14
CA VAL A 111 -3.25 -2.81 17.13
C VAL A 111 -3.63 -1.36 17.34
N VAL A 112 -3.60 -0.94 18.61
CA VAL A 112 -3.78 0.46 18.98
C VAL A 112 -2.41 1.14 18.92
N ILE A 113 -2.32 2.24 18.19
CA ILE A 113 -1.09 2.99 17.99
C ILE A 113 -1.31 4.45 18.39
N PRO A 114 -0.26 5.19 18.78
CA PRO A 114 -0.37 6.63 19.04
C PRO A 114 -0.96 7.34 17.83
N LEU A 115 -1.76 8.39 18.08
CA LEU A 115 -2.34 9.22 17.03
C LEU A 115 -1.24 9.65 16.05
N MET A 116 -1.44 9.32 14.78
CA MET A 116 -0.46 9.63 13.73
C MET A 116 -0.25 11.14 13.65
N LYS A 117 1.01 11.58 13.70
CA LYS A 117 1.38 13.00 13.74
C LYS A 117 2.53 13.28 12.81
N ALA A 118 2.35 14.30 11.97
CA ALA A 118 3.39 14.78 11.08
C ALA A 118 4.69 15.14 11.84
N MET A 119 5.83 14.85 11.21
CA MET A 119 7.18 15.23 11.65
C MET A 119 7.34 16.76 11.73
N LYS A 120 6.76 17.49 10.78
CA LYS A 120 6.83 18.96 10.70
C LYS A 120 5.43 19.52 10.52
N ASP A 121 4.63 19.49 11.57
CA ASP A 121 3.56 20.49 11.67
C ASP A 121 4.26 21.83 11.88
N ASN A 122 3.86 22.90 11.19
CA ASN A 122 4.58 24.18 11.00
C ASN A 122 4.90 25.00 12.29
N ARG A 123 5.03 24.39 13.47
CA ARG A 123 5.13 25.06 14.77
C ARG A 123 6.27 24.64 15.69
N GLU A 124 7.18 23.76 15.30
CA GLU A 124 8.37 23.50 16.11
C GLU A 124 9.65 23.67 15.29
N SER A 125 10.15 24.90 15.29
CA SER A 125 11.56 25.16 15.06
C SER A 125 12.35 24.63 16.25
N SER A 126 13.03 23.51 16.07
CA SER A 126 14.27 23.28 16.82
C SER A 126 15.24 22.48 15.97
N SER A 127 16.38 23.14 15.79
CA SER A 127 17.69 22.62 15.45
C SER A 127 17.95 21.20 15.95
N ASP A 128 18.66 20.46 15.10
CA ASP A 128 19.37 19.21 15.40
C ASP A 128 18.51 17.94 15.44
N THR A 129 18.18 17.41 14.26
CA THR A 129 17.80 16.01 14.11
C THR A 129 19.03 15.23 13.66
N SER A 130 19.80 14.72 14.61
CA SER A 130 20.40 13.40 14.42
C SER A 130 19.22 12.44 14.27
N LEU A 131 18.84 12.17 13.02
CA LEU A 131 17.87 11.16 12.70
C LEU A 131 18.45 9.86 13.27
N ILE A 132 17.83 9.32 14.31
CA ILE A 132 17.87 7.88 14.50
C ILE A 132 17.08 7.36 13.31
N GLU A 133 17.74 7.27 12.16
CA GLU A 133 17.40 6.33 11.12
C GLU A 133 17.44 4.99 11.84
N ILE A 134 16.27 4.54 12.30
CA ILE A 134 16.11 3.12 12.54
C ILE A 134 16.38 2.56 11.15
N GLU A 135 17.59 2.03 10.93
CA GLU A 135 17.93 1.22 9.77
C GLU A 135 16.95 0.06 9.76
N ASN A 136 15.80 0.32 9.17
CA ASN A 136 14.83 -0.67 8.83
C ASN A 136 14.97 -0.81 7.33
N ASP A 137 15.64 -1.88 6.90
CA ASP A 137 15.83 -2.21 5.48
C ASP A 137 14.49 -2.37 4.73
N GLN A 138 13.37 -2.41 5.45
CA GLN A 138 12.01 -2.45 4.92
C GLN A 138 11.33 -1.08 4.89
N MET A 139 12.00 0.02 5.22
CA MET A 139 11.48 1.37 5.05
C MET A 139 11.87 1.92 3.68
N ILE A 140 10.91 2.46 2.96
CA ILE A 140 11.16 3.16 1.70
C ILE A 140 11.95 4.44 1.98
N GLY A 141 13.17 4.50 1.45
CA GLY A 141 13.99 5.71 1.37
C GLY A 141 14.24 6.09 -0.08
N PHE A 142 14.17 7.37 -0.43
CA PHE A 142 14.45 7.85 -1.79
C PHE A 142 15.88 8.33 -1.96
N LYS A 143 16.49 8.04 -3.12
CA LYS A 143 17.86 8.48 -3.46
C LYS A 143 18.00 9.99 -3.65
N SER A 144 16.91 10.67 -4.01
CA SER A 144 16.87 12.12 -4.19
C SER A 144 15.90 12.75 -3.18
N THR A 145 16.10 14.03 -2.89
CA THR A 145 15.11 14.81 -2.15
C THR A 145 13.81 14.87 -2.95
N VAL A 146 12.84 14.04 -2.58
CA VAL A 146 11.53 14.09 -3.21
C VAL A 146 10.81 15.34 -2.73
N SER A 147 10.66 16.31 -3.61
CA SER A 147 9.94 17.55 -3.36
C SER A 147 8.52 17.50 -3.95
N LYS A 148 7.84 16.37 -3.80
CA LYS A 148 6.50 16.14 -4.33
C LYS A 148 5.58 15.53 -3.28
N ASN A 149 4.30 15.81 -3.40
CA ASN A 149 3.23 15.21 -2.59
C ASN A 149 2.60 14.08 -3.41
N GLN A 150 2.83 12.83 -3.05
CA GLN A 150 2.46 11.71 -3.92
C GLN A 150 1.92 10.51 -3.15
N MET A 151 1.06 9.77 -3.85
CA MET A 151 0.62 8.43 -3.45
C MET A 151 1.07 7.44 -4.50
N PHE A 152 1.58 6.31 -4.02
CA PHE A 152 1.96 5.15 -4.81
C PHE A 152 1.17 3.94 -4.33
N ILE A 153 0.61 3.19 -5.28
CA ILE A 153 -0.15 1.97 -5.02
C ILE A 153 0.57 0.81 -5.71
N GLY A 154 0.94 -0.18 -4.91
CA GLY A 154 1.54 -1.43 -5.35
C GLY A 154 3.05 -1.40 -5.62
N GLY A 155 3.70 -0.26 -5.71
CA GLY A 155 5.14 -0.24 -5.96
C GLY A 155 5.70 1.16 -6.19
N ILE A 156 7.01 1.26 -6.31
CA ILE A 156 7.74 2.47 -6.68
C ILE A 156 8.87 2.04 -7.62
N GLU A 157 9.30 2.92 -8.53
CA GLU A 157 10.43 2.65 -9.42
C GLU A 157 11.71 2.38 -8.62
N SER A 158 12.33 1.21 -8.80
CA SER A 158 13.53 0.80 -8.06
C SER A 158 14.72 1.76 -8.23
N SER A 159 14.78 2.49 -9.35
CA SER A 159 15.84 3.48 -9.59
C SER A 159 15.78 4.65 -8.60
N GLU A 160 14.60 4.93 -8.03
CA GLU A 160 14.36 6.03 -7.08
C GLU A 160 14.66 5.65 -5.62
N LEU A 161 14.84 4.36 -5.31
CA LEU A 161 14.87 3.84 -3.94
C LEU A 161 16.28 3.49 -3.42
N ILE A 162 16.54 3.79 -2.15
CA ILE A 162 17.74 3.36 -1.41
C ILE A 162 17.62 1.88 -1.04
N HIS A 163 16.49 1.49 -0.46
CA HIS A 163 16.15 0.10 -0.12
C HIS A 163 14.98 -0.36 -0.98
N SER A 164 15.05 -1.60 -1.47
CA SER A 164 14.04 -2.15 -2.37
C SER A 164 13.04 -3.01 -1.60
N ILE A 165 11.76 -2.70 -1.74
CA ILE A 165 10.65 -3.58 -1.39
C ILE A 165 10.01 -4.03 -2.71
N PRO A 166 9.77 -5.34 -2.92
CA PRO A 166 9.10 -5.82 -4.11
C PRO A 166 7.73 -5.16 -4.32
N GLY A 167 7.43 -4.90 -5.59
CA GLY A 167 6.10 -4.46 -5.99
C GLY A 167 5.05 -5.54 -5.73
N PHE A 168 3.87 -5.10 -5.33
CA PHE A 168 2.67 -5.89 -5.21
C PHE A 168 2.20 -6.42 -6.56
N ILE A 169 1.85 -7.71 -6.55
CA ILE A 169 1.18 -8.39 -7.64
C ILE A 169 -0.11 -8.95 -7.05
N GLY A 170 -1.24 -8.58 -7.63
CA GLY A 170 -2.54 -8.97 -7.15
C GLY A 170 -3.59 -7.89 -7.36
N CYS A 171 -4.68 -7.98 -6.61
CA CYS A 171 -5.76 -7.01 -6.66
C CYS A 171 -5.74 -6.02 -5.51
N ILE A 172 -6.10 -4.77 -5.78
CA ILE A 172 -6.46 -3.76 -4.79
C ILE A 172 -7.84 -3.20 -5.12
N GLN A 173 -8.68 -3.03 -4.10
CA GLN A 173 -10.05 -2.56 -4.27
C GLN A 173 -10.49 -1.65 -3.12
N GLY A 174 -11.42 -0.75 -3.44
CA GLY A 174 -12.14 0.04 -2.45
C GLY A 174 -11.25 0.96 -1.62
N LEU A 175 -10.23 1.57 -2.24
CA LEU A 175 -9.37 2.55 -1.57
C LEU A 175 -10.18 3.80 -1.24
N MET A 176 -10.44 4.00 0.04
CA MET A 176 -11.19 5.12 0.60
C MET A 176 -10.30 5.90 1.56
N ILE A 177 -10.31 7.23 1.40
CA ILE A 177 -9.63 8.17 2.27
C ILE A 177 -10.67 9.09 2.90
N GLY A 178 -10.86 9.01 4.21
CA GLY A 178 -11.99 9.65 4.90
C GLY A 178 -13.30 9.13 4.32
N GLU A 179 -14.10 10.01 3.73
CA GLU A 179 -15.35 9.68 3.03
C GLU A 179 -15.17 9.57 1.50
N GLN A 180 -13.99 9.88 0.99
CA GLN A 180 -13.73 9.90 -0.44
C GLN A 180 -13.24 8.55 -0.94
N LEU A 181 -14.01 7.95 -1.83
CA LEU A 181 -13.62 6.75 -2.56
C LEU A 181 -12.78 7.13 -3.78
N LEU A 182 -11.53 6.66 -3.83
CA LEU A 182 -10.62 6.98 -4.94
C LEU A 182 -10.90 6.10 -6.16
N ASP A 183 -10.97 6.72 -7.34
CA ASP A 183 -11.20 6.01 -8.60
C ASP A 183 -9.89 5.43 -9.17
N LEU A 184 -9.51 4.26 -8.65
CA LEU A 184 -8.35 3.53 -9.13
C LEU A 184 -8.49 3.06 -10.58
N LYS A 185 -9.72 2.88 -11.06
CA LYS A 185 -9.97 2.52 -12.47
C LYS A 185 -9.60 3.68 -13.37
N GLN A 186 -9.97 4.90 -13.01
CA GLN A 186 -9.57 6.09 -13.76
C GLN A 186 -8.05 6.20 -13.81
N TRP A 187 -7.34 6.08 -12.67
CA TRP A 187 -5.88 6.16 -12.65
C TRP A 187 -5.23 5.08 -13.52
N ALA A 188 -5.75 3.84 -13.46
CA ALA A 188 -5.28 2.76 -14.31
C ALA A 188 -5.51 3.05 -15.80
N THR A 189 -6.62 3.72 -16.15
CA THR A 189 -6.96 4.06 -17.54
C THR A 189 -6.06 5.18 -18.06
N GLU A 190 -5.78 6.20 -17.24
CA GLU A 190 -4.83 7.28 -17.55
C GLU A 190 -3.43 6.73 -17.87
N ILE A 191 -2.95 5.71 -17.15
CA ILE A 191 -1.67 5.05 -17.46
C ILE A 191 -1.74 4.26 -18.78
N LYS A 192 -2.88 3.61 -19.05
CA LYS A 192 -3.07 2.87 -20.30
C LYS A 192 -3.02 3.75 -21.53
N GLU A 193 -3.61 4.94 -21.45
CA GLU A 193 -3.62 5.92 -22.54
C GLU A 193 -2.21 6.43 -22.90
N GLN A 194 -1.27 6.38 -21.95
CA GLN A 194 0.12 6.78 -22.19
C GLN A 194 0.93 5.74 -22.99
N ASN A 195 0.36 4.57 -23.30
CA ASN A 195 0.98 3.51 -24.12
C ASN A 195 2.43 3.16 -23.69
N THR A 196 2.66 3.09 -22.39
CA THR A 196 3.96 2.68 -21.82
C THR A 196 3.97 1.18 -21.54
N THR A 197 5.14 0.55 -21.40
CA THR A 197 5.23 -0.86 -20.99
C THR A 197 4.53 -1.15 -19.65
N LYS A 198 4.31 -0.13 -18.81
CA LYS A 198 3.55 -0.25 -17.55
C LYS A 198 2.06 -0.55 -17.78
N SER A 199 1.48 -0.15 -18.91
CA SER A 199 0.06 -0.33 -19.21
C SER A 199 -0.35 -1.80 -19.30
N ASP A 200 0.52 -2.64 -19.87
CA ASP A 200 0.29 -4.07 -20.08
C ASP A 200 0.24 -4.84 -18.76
N HIS A 201 0.85 -4.30 -17.72
CA HIS A 201 0.93 -4.89 -16.39
C HIS A 201 -0.22 -4.48 -15.46
N ILE A 202 -1.14 -3.61 -15.93
CA ILE A 202 -2.27 -3.10 -15.15
C ILE A 202 -3.59 -3.52 -15.81
N LYS A 203 -4.51 -4.08 -15.02
CA LYS A 203 -5.86 -4.45 -15.46
C LYS A 203 -6.90 -3.79 -14.58
N VAL A 204 -7.99 -3.34 -15.19
CA VAL A 204 -9.15 -2.79 -14.48
C VAL A 204 -10.01 -3.95 -14.00
N GLY A 205 -10.53 -3.82 -12.78
CA GLY A 205 -11.30 -4.84 -12.10
C GLY A 205 -10.41 -5.79 -11.29
N CYS A 206 -11.06 -6.63 -10.49
CA CYS A 206 -10.44 -7.74 -9.80
C CYS A 206 -11.39 -8.94 -9.91
N LYS A 207 -11.23 -9.72 -10.98
CA LYS A 207 -11.85 -11.05 -11.07
C LYS A 207 -10.75 -12.07 -10.85
N MET A 208 -10.84 -12.79 -9.74
CA MET A 208 -9.99 -13.94 -9.46
C MET A 208 -10.55 -15.14 -10.21
N LEU A 209 -9.71 -15.83 -10.97
CA LEU A 209 -10.09 -17.03 -11.70
C LEU A 209 -10.24 -18.23 -10.75
N CYS A 210 -9.48 -18.26 -9.65
CA CYS A 210 -9.61 -19.28 -8.61
C CYS A 210 -10.96 -19.24 -7.86
N ASP A 211 -11.70 -18.12 -7.94
CA ASP A 211 -13.07 -18.06 -7.38
C ASP A 211 -14.04 -18.99 -8.13
N ASP A 212 -13.76 -19.30 -9.40
CA ASP A 212 -14.55 -20.22 -10.22
C ASP A 212 -14.23 -21.71 -9.93
N MET A 213 -13.33 -21.98 -8.97
CA MET A 213 -12.85 -23.32 -8.57
C MET A 213 -12.43 -24.20 -9.77
N PRO A 214 -11.47 -23.76 -10.61
CA PRO A 214 -11.11 -24.48 -11.83
C PRO A 214 -10.36 -25.79 -11.58
N CYS A 215 -9.76 -25.96 -10.39
CA CYS A 215 -8.99 -27.14 -10.03
C CYS A 215 -9.91 -28.25 -9.51
N ASN A 216 -9.91 -29.39 -10.21
CA ASN A 216 -10.70 -30.57 -9.84
C ASN A 216 -9.95 -31.44 -8.82
N ASN A 217 -10.66 -32.44 -8.26
CA ASN A 217 -10.10 -33.44 -7.34
C ASN A 217 -9.45 -32.88 -6.06
N GLY A 218 -9.81 -31.66 -5.65
CA GLY A 218 -9.30 -31.04 -4.43
C GLY A 218 -7.93 -30.38 -4.55
N GLY A 219 -7.43 -30.16 -5.76
CA GLY A 219 -6.20 -29.40 -5.99
C GLY A 219 -6.32 -27.93 -5.54
N THR A 220 -5.22 -27.38 -5.03
CA THR A 220 -5.06 -25.98 -4.65
C THR A 220 -4.94 -25.10 -5.90
N CYS A 221 -5.82 -24.12 -6.02
CA CYS A 221 -5.73 -23.12 -7.09
C CYS A 221 -4.84 -21.94 -6.68
N THR A 222 -3.94 -21.54 -7.58
CA THR A 222 -3.16 -20.31 -7.48
C THR A 222 -3.33 -19.47 -8.74
N GLU A 223 -3.52 -18.16 -8.60
CA GLU A 223 -3.56 -17.24 -9.73
C GLU A 223 -2.19 -17.11 -10.40
N ASP A 224 -2.15 -17.27 -11.72
CA ASP A 224 -1.07 -16.79 -12.57
C ASP A 224 -1.46 -15.40 -13.11
N TRP A 225 -1.09 -14.39 -12.35
CA TRP A 225 -1.42 -12.99 -12.62
C TRP A 225 -0.86 -12.48 -13.94
N GLU A 226 0.32 -12.95 -14.35
CA GLU A 226 1.02 -12.47 -15.54
C GLU A 226 0.37 -13.01 -16.82
N HIS A 227 0.05 -14.31 -16.82
CA HIS A 227 -0.57 -15.00 -17.95
C HIS A 227 -2.10 -14.96 -17.92
N GLU A 228 -2.70 -14.33 -16.91
CA GLU A 228 -4.16 -14.27 -16.70
C GLU A 228 -4.80 -15.67 -16.72
N SER A 229 -4.17 -16.60 -16.00
CA SER A 229 -4.59 -18.01 -15.91
C SER A 229 -4.50 -18.53 -14.48
N THR A 230 -4.76 -19.82 -14.27
CA THR A 230 -4.65 -20.46 -12.96
C THR A 230 -3.71 -21.65 -13.03
N ILE A 231 -2.98 -21.88 -11.95
CA ILE A 231 -2.14 -23.05 -11.73
C ILE A 231 -2.84 -23.93 -10.69
N CYS A 232 -2.94 -25.23 -10.99
CA CYS A 232 -3.41 -26.26 -10.08
C CYS A 232 -2.24 -27.16 -9.70
N ASP A 233 -2.16 -27.56 -8.44
CA ASP A 233 -1.19 -28.54 -7.93
C ASP A 233 -1.66 -30.01 -8.06
#